data_AF-A0A6I6W252-F1
#
_entry.id   AF-A0A6I6W252-F1
#
_cell.length_a   1.000
_cell.length_b   1.000
_cell.length_c   1.000
_cell.angle_alpha   90.00
_cell.angle_beta   90.00
_cell.angle_gamma   90.00
#
_symmetry.space_group_name_H-M   'P 1'
#
loop_
_entity.id
_entity.type
_entity.pdbx_description
1 polymer ?
#
loop_
_entity_poly.entity_id
_entity_poly.type
_entity_poly.pdbx_seq_one_letter_code
_entity_poly.pdbx_strand_id
1 'polypeptide(L)'
;MRDYSELERLAEAATQGPWSYDGSYVCPARVEDGTTYVESWRSVADCAQPENTKFIAAANPAAVLALIAENKRLRAGMKGDYDLDAWLDWTQEADGLRKDADRYQWLRDKSEAVHQFYLSVPLWFKGVRFRAQDVDKAIDAMSKGEQS
;
A
#
# COMPACT_ATOMS: atom_id res chain seq x y z
N MET A 1 -7.62 -4.76 -5.56
CA MET A 1 -6.78 -5.65 -4.71
C MET A 1 -7.45 -7.01 -4.67
N ARG A 2 -6.74 -8.14 -4.85
CA ARG A 2 -7.40 -9.46 -4.89
C ARG A 2 -7.81 -9.86 -3.48
N ASP A 3 -9.09 -10.12 -3.29
CA ASP A 3 -9.66 -10.70 -2.08
C ASP A 3 -9.48 -12.23 -2.13
N TYR A 4 -8.80 -12.79 -1.12
CA TYR A 4 -8.58 -14.23 -0.99
C TYR A 4 -9.46 -14.87 0.07
N SER A 5 -10.43 -14.15 0.65
CA SER A 5 -11.25 -14.63 1.78
C SER A 5 -12.01 -15.92 1.44
N GLU A 6 -12.56 -16.01 0.23
CA GLU A 6 -13.25 -17.23 -0.20
C GLU A 6 -12.29 -18.39 -0.47
N LEU A 7 -11.09 -18.11 -1.00
CA LEU A 7 -10.06 -19.14 -1.21
C LEU A 7 -9.54 -19.67 0.14
N GLU A 8 -9.34 -18.79 1.12
CA GLU A 8 -8.95 -19.14 2.48
C GLU A 8 -10.02 -20.04 3.13
N ARG A 9 -11.30 -19.63 3.06
CA ARG A 9 -12.43 -20.43 3.58
C ARG A 9 -12.50 -21.82 2.94
N LEU A 10 -12.33 -21.91 1.62
CA LEU A 10 -12.33 -23.19 0.91
C LEU A 10 -11.14 -24.06 1.29
N ALA A 11 -9.95 -23.45 1.46
CA ALA A 11 -8.75 -24.17 1.86
C ALA A 11 -8.85 -24.67 3.30
N GLU A 12 -9.42 -23.92 4.23
CA GLU A 12 -9.69 -24.36 5.61
C GLU A 12 -10.64 -25.57 5.66
N ALA A 13 -11.68 -25.57 4.82
CA ALA A 13 -12.68 -26.64 4.76
C ALA A 13 -12.20 -27.90 4.01
N ALA A 14 -11.17 -27.78 3.17
CA ALA A 14 -10.65 -28.88 2.37
C ALA A 14 -9.78 -29.85 3.20
N THR A 15 -9.49 -31.03 2.64
CA THR A 15 -8.61 -32.00 3.28
C THR A 15 -7.20 -31.42 3.38
N GLN A 16 -6.68 -31.25 4.59
CA GLN A 16 -5.36 -30.66 4.77
C GLN A 16 -4.25 -31.56 4.21
N GLY A 17 -3.15 -30.93 3.79
CA GLY A 17 -1.93 -31.62 3.38
C GLY A 17 -1.18 -32.27 4.56
N PRO A 18 -0.11 -33.03 4.28
CA PRO A 18 0.54 -33.14 2.99
C PRO A 18 -0.21 -34.08 2.03
N TRP A 19 -0.16 -33.74 0.75
CA TRP A 19 -0.66 -34.58 -0.34
C TRP A 19 0.50 -35.08 -1.19
N SER A 20 0.30 -36.22 -1.85
CA SER A 20 1.18 -36.78 -2.88
C SER A 20 0.33 -37.28 -4.05
N TYR A 21 0.94 -38.00 -4.98
CA TYR A 21 0.28 -38.52 -6.16
C TYR A 21 0.58 -40.00 -6.37
N ASP A 22 -0.39 -40.71 -6.95
CA ASP A 22 -0.27 -42.08 -7.41
C ASP A 22 -0.92 -42.19 -8.80
N GLY A 23 -0.10 -42.24 -9.85
CA GLY A 23 -0.57 -42.15 -11.23
C GLY A 23 -1.35 -40.86 -11.51
N SER A 24 -2.63 -40.99 -11.86
CA SER A 24 -3.56 -39.87 -12.15
C SER A 24 -4.22 -39.29 -10.90
N TYR A 25 -4.03 -39.91 -9.73
CA TYR A 25 -4.70 -39.48 -8.50
C TYR A 25 -3.81 -38.58 -7.64
N VAL A 26 -4.42 -37.60 -7.00
CA VAL A 26 -3.85 -36.85 -5.87
C VAL A 26 -4.44 -37.42 -4.59
N CYS A 27 -3.59 -37.74 -3.63
CA CYS A 27 -3.97 -38.48 -2.43
C CYS A 27 -3.31 -37.85 -1.19
N PRO A 28 -3.94 -37.92 0.00
CA PRO A 28 -3.28 -37.63 1.26
C PRO A 28 -2.02 -38.49 1.40
N ALA A 29 -1.01 -37.91 2.04
CA ALA A 29 0.22 -38.61 2.35
C ALA A 29 0.60 -38.36 3.80
N ARG A 30 1.42 -39.26 4.33
CA ARG A 30 2.08 -39.08 5.62
C ARG A 30 3.55 -39.39 5.47
N VAL A 31 4.39 -38.67 6.21
CA VAL A 31 5.83 -38.89 6.24
C VAL A 31 6.19 -39.45 7.60
N GLU A 32 6.70 -40.69 7.60
CA GLU A 32 7.16 -41.38 8.80
C GLU A 32 8.59 -41.87 8.53
N ASP A 33 9.54 -41.50 9.38
CA ASP A 33 10.96 -41.88 9.28
C ASP A 33 11.59 -41.64 7.89
N GLY A 34 11.21 -40.52 7.25
CA GLY A 34 11.69 -40.15 5.92
C GLY A 34 11.04 -40.93 4.76
N THR A 35 10.16 -41.87 5.06
CA THR A 35 9.35 -42.60 4.07
C THR A 35 8.01 -41.89 3.88
N THR A 36 7.65 -41.61 2.62
CA THR A 36 6.33 -41.04 2.30
C THR A 36 5.35 -42.17 1.96
N TYR A 37 4.31 -42.30 2.77
CA TYR A 37 3.21 -43.22 2.56
C TYR A 37 2.05 -42.49 1.89
N VAL A 38 1.66 -42.95 0.70
CA VAL A 38 0.56 -42.36 -0.09
C VAL A 38 -0.70 -43.19 0.13
N GLU A 39 -1.79 -42.54 0.56
CA GLU A 39 -3.07 -43.20 0.81
C GLU A 39 -3.91 -43.28 -0.47
N SER A 40 -3.49 -44.11 -1.44
CA SER A 40 -4.10 -44.17 -2.78
C SER A 40 -5.58 -44.56 -2.80
N TRP A 41 -6.07 -45.21 -1.75
CA TRP A 41 -7.49 -45.53 -1.56
C TRP A 41 -8.37 -44.32 -1.19
N ARG A 42 -7.76 -43.16 -0.90
CA ARG A 42 -8.43 -41.94 -0.44
C ARG A 42 -8.10 -40.74 -1.34
N SER A 43 -8.27 -40.88 -2.65
CA SER A 43 -7.99 -39.80 -3.61
C SER A 43 -8.83 -38.55 -3.33
N VAL A 44 -8.20 -37.37 -3.35
CA VAL A 44 -8.86 -36.06 -3.26
C VAL A 44 -9.10 -35.42 -4.63
N ALA A 45 -8.39 -35.87 -5.67
CA ALA A 45 -8.62 -35.46 -7.05
C ALA A 45 -8.13 -36.55 -8.02
N ASP A 46 -8.72 -36.58 -9.21
CA ASP A 46 -8.24 -37.34 -10.37
C ASP A 46 -7.93 -36.36 -11.51
N CYS A 47 -6.79 -36.54 -12.15
CA CYS A 47 -6.26 -35.64 -13.16
C CYS A 47 -5.72 -36.43 -14.34
N ALA A 48 -6.21 -36.11 -15.53
CA ALA A 48 -5.79 -36.78 -16.77
C ALA A 48 -4.29 -36.64 -17.08
N GLN A 49 -3.64 -35.58 -16.58
CA GLN A 49 -2.22 -35.30 -16.85
C GLN A 49 -1.37 -35.45 -15.58
N PRO A 50 -0.29 -36.25 -15.60
CA PRO A 50 0.61 -36.43 -14.46
C PRO A 50 1.29 -35.14 -13.97
N GLU A 51 1.40 -34.10 -14.80
CA GLU A 51 1.95 -32.81 -14.42
C GLU A 51 1.00 -32.07 -13.46
N ASN A 52 -0.31 -32.19 -13.70
CA ASN A 52 -1.34 -31.56 -12.88
C ASN A 52 -1.44 -32.24 -11.52
N THR A 53 -1.27 -33.56 -11.42
CA THR A 53 -1.29 -34.26 -10.12
C THR A 53 -0.17 -33.76 -9.22
N LYS A 54 1.04 -33.63 -9.76
CA LYS A 54 2.20 -33.09 -9.03
C LYS A 54 1.95 -31.66 -8.56
N PHE A 55 1.45 -30.80 -9.44
CA PHE A 55 1.15 -29.41 -9.11
C PHE A 55 0.07 -29.31 -8.03
N ILE A 56 -1.05 -30.04 -8.17
CA ILE A 56 -2.17 -30.00 -7.23
C ILE A 56 -1.76 -30.58 -5.86
N ALA A 57 -0.97 -31.66 -5.83
CA ALA A 57 -0.43 -32.22 -4.59
C ALA A 57 0.44 -31.20 -3.84
N ALA A 58 1.29 -30.46 -4.58
CA ALA A 58 2.11 -29.40 -4.00
C ALA A 58 1.28 -28.18 -3.56
N ALA A 59 0.26 -27.80 -4.35
CA ALA A 59 -0.67 -26.72 -4.07
C ALA A 59 -1.85 -27.14 -3.17
N ASN A 60 -1.60 -28.06 -2.24
CA ASN A 60 -2.61 -28.53 -1.29
C ASN A 60 -3.10 -27.39 -0.37
N PRO A 61 -4.25 -27.56 0.33
CA PRO A 61 -4.85 -26.50 1.15
C PRO A 61 -3.92 -25.94 2.23
N ALA A 62 -3.09 -26.77 2.87
CA ALA A 62 -2.13 -26.31 3.86
C ALA A 62 -1.06 -25.38 3.23
N ALA A 63 -0.57 -25.71 2.03
CA ALA A 63 0.37 -24.84 1.30
C ALA A 63 -0.29 -23.52 0.86
N VAL A 64 -1.54 -23.56 0.39
CA VAL A 64 -2.30 -22.35 0.01
C VAL A 64 -2.52 -21.44 1.22
N LEU A 65 -2.92 -21.98 2.36
CA LEU A 65 -3.10 -21.20 3.60
C LEU A 65 -1.78 -20.56 4.06
N ALA A 66 -0.66 -21.29 3.99
CA ALA A 66 0.66 -20.75 4.29
C ALA A 66 1.03 -19.58 3.35
N LEU A 67 0.75 -19.70 2.05
CA LEU A 67 0.97 -18.63 1.08
C LEU A 67 0.07 -17.41 1.32
N ILE A 68 -1.19 -17.62 1.68
CA ILE A 68 -2.12 -16.53 2.04
C ILE A 68 -1.62 -15.80 3.29
N ALA A 69 -1.20 -16.53 4.33
CA ALA A 69 -0.65 -15.97 5.55
C ALA A 69 0.62 -15.15 5.28
N GLU A 70 1.53 -15.67 4.46
CA GLU A 70 2.73 -14.94 4.05
C GLU A 70 2.39 -13.68 3.23
N ASN A 71 1.42 -13.76 2.31
CA ASN A 71 0.96 -12.58 1.57
C ASN A 71 0.38 -11.49 2.50
N LYS A 72 -0.41 -11.89 3.51
CA LYS A 72 -0.93 -10.98 4.55
C LYS A 72 0.21 -10.33 5.32
N ARG A 73 1.24 -11.10 5.72
CA ARG A 73 2.43 -10.58 6.42
C ARG A 73 3.22 -9.59 5.56
N LEU A 74 3.47 -9.92 4.30
CA LEU A 74 4.16 -9.04 3.36
C LEU A 74 3.39 -7.74 3.14
N ARG A 75 2.07 -7.81 3.02
CA ARG A 75 1.20 -6.62 2.89
C ARG A 75 1.19 -5.78 4.17
N ALA A 76 1.16 -6.41 5.34
CA ALA A 76 1.22 -5.72 6.62
C ALA A 76 2.56 -4.98 6.78
N GLY A 77 3.68 -5.60 6.36
CA GLY A 77 4.98 -4.94 6.32
C GLY A 77 5.06 -3.81 5.28
N MET A 78 4.51 -4.01 4.07
CA MET A 78 4.46 -2.99 3.02
C MET A 78 3.60 -1.77 3.38
N LYS A 79 2.59 -1.92 4.24
CA LYS A 79 1.78 -0.79 4.72
C LYS A 79 2.62 0.24 5.49
N GLY A 80 3.79 -0.14 6.01
CA GLY A 80 4.74 0.80 6.62
C GLY A 80 5.68 1.48 5.64
N ASP A 81 6.09 0.78 4.59
CA ASP A 81 7.21 1.22 3.73
C ASP A 81 6.78 1.78 2.36
N TYR A 82 5.57 1.45 1.88
CA TYR A 82 5.06 1.82 0.55
C TYR A 82 3.53 2.01 0.57
N ASP A 83 2.98 2.72 1.58
CA ASP A 83 1.60 3.16 1.49
C ASP A 83 1.55 4.32 0.47
N LEU A 84 1.13 4.00 -0.76
CA LEU A 84 1.01 4.98 -1.84
C LEU A 84 0.11 6.15 -1.42
N ASP A 85 -0.90 5.87 -0.59
CA ASP A 85 -1.80 6.90 -0.06
C ASP A 85 -1.06 7.79 0.95
N ALA A 86 -0.25 7.21 1.85
CA ALA A 86 0.60 7.99 2.75
C ALA A 86 1.68 8.80 2.00
N TRP A 87 2.24 8.25 0.93
CA TRP A 87 3.19 8.96 0.08
C TRP A 87 2.54 10.11 -0.69
N LEU A 88 1.29 9.92 -1.17
CA LEU A 88 0.50 10.97 -1.80
C LEU A 88 0.16 12.09 -0.81
N ASP A 89 -0.25 11.75 0.41
CA ASP A 89 -0.52 12.71 1.47
C ASP A 89 0.74 13.50 1.84
N TRP A 90 1.88 12.83 2.02
CA TRP A 90 3.17 13.50 2.27
C TRP A 90 3.60 14.40 1.12
N THR A 91 3.34 14.00 -0.13
CA THR A 91 3.66 14.82 -1.30
C THR A 91 2.79 16.08 -1.35
N GLN A 92 1.49 15.96 -1.05
CA GLN A 92 0.59 17.11 -0.96
C GLN A 92 0.98 18.06 0.18
N GLU A 93 1.35 17.51 1.34
CA GLU A 93 1.83 18.29 2.48
C GLU A 93 3.13 19.03 2.14
N ALA A 94 4.10 18.35 1.51
CA ALA A 94 5.36 18.95 1.07
C ALA A 94 5.14 20.09 0.04
N ASP A 95 4.20 19.91 -0.89
CA ASP A 95 3.83 20.95 -1.85
C ASP A 95 3.13 22.14 -1.18
N GLY A 96 2.30 21.90 -0.16
CA GLY A 96 1.71 22.94 0.68
C GLY A 96 2.78 23.75 1.41
N LEU A 97 3.70 23.06 2.10
CA LEU A 97 4.80 23.68 2.83
C LEU A 97 5.74 24.47 1.92
N ARG A 98 6.00 23.98 0.70
CA ARG A 98 6.78 24.73 -0.30
C ARG A 98 6.11 26.03 -0.71
N LYS A 99 4.80 26.00 -1.00
CA LYS A 99 4.05 27.22 -1.34
C LYS A 99 4.08 28.23 -0.19
N ASP A 100 3.92 27.76 1.04
CA ASP A 100 3.96 28.64 2.21
C ASP A 100 5.37 29.23 2.43
N ALA A 101 6.41 28.42 2.22
CA ALA A 101 7.80 28.88 2.26
C ALA A 101 8.08 29.94 1.16
N ASP A 102 7.61 29.72 -0.07
CA ASP A 102 7.76 30.66 -1.18
C ASP A 102 7.05 31.99 -0.88
N ARG A 103 5.82 31.94 -0.33
CA ARG A 103 5.08 33.14 0.10
C ARG A 103 5.80 33.89 1.20
N TYR A 104 6.35 33.19 2.18
CA TYR A 104 7.11 33.79 3.27
C TYR A 104 8.39 34.46 2.74
N GLN A 105 9.12 33.79 1.85
CA GLN A 105 10.31 34.36 1.21
C GLN A 105 9.96 35.63 0.42
N TRP A 106 8.92 35.58 -0.41
CA TRP A 106 8.45 36.74 -1.16
C TRP A 106 8.05 37.90 -0.23
N LEU A 107 7.27 37.62 0.82
CA LEU A 107 6.87 38.64 1.80
C LEU A 107 8.10 39.25 2.48
N ARG A 108 9.06 38.42 2.92
CA ARG A 108 10.29 38.89 3.56
C ARG A 108 11.08 39.83 2.64
N ASP A 109 11.21 39.47 1.37
CA ASP A 109 12.04 40.20 0.42
C ASP A 109 11.36 41.49 -0.08
N LYS A 110 10.01 41.53 -0.10
CA LYS A 110 9.21 42.69 -0.53
C LYS A 110 8.76 43.59 0.61
N SER A 111 8.78 43.11 1.84
CA SER A 111 8.34 43.87 3.00
C SER A 111 9.39 44.91 3.39
N GLU A 112 9.25 46.12 2.88
CA GLU A 112 9.97 47.29 3.36
C GLU A 112 9.36 47.77 4.68
N ALA A 113 10.01 47.46 5.80
CA ALA A 113 9.54 47.89 7.11
C ALA A 113 9.71 49.40 7.29
N VAL A 114 8.60 50.14 7.41
CA VAL A 114 8.62 51.57 7.80
C VAL A 114 9.06 51.72 9.27
N HIS A 115 8.87 50.68 10.11
CA HIS A 115 9.28 50.64 11.51
C HIS A 115 9.89 49.28 11.88
N GLN A 116 11.03 49.31 12.58
CA GLN A 116 11.87 48.13 12.89
C GLN A 116 11.23 47.06 13.80
N PHE A 117 10.05 47.29 14.38
CA PHE A 117 9.55 46.49 15.51
C PHE A 117 8.15 45.87 15.35
N TYR A 118 7.48 46.06 14.21
CA TYR A 118 6.21 45.38 13.92
C TYR A 118 6.24 44.84 12.49
N LEU A 119 5.73 43.63 12.28
CA LEU A 119 5.27 43.19 10.96
C LEU A 119 4.04 44.05 10.62
N SER A 120 4.25 45.34 10.32
CA SER A 120 3.18 46.24 9.91
C SER A 120 2.59 45.67 8.64
N VAL A 121 1.27 45.47 8.61
CA VAL A 121 0.56 45.11 7.37
C VAL A 121 1.06 46.07 6.29
N PRO A 122 1.73 45.57 5.24
CA PRO A 122 2.33 46.45 4.26
C PRO A 122 1.27 47.37 3.66
N LEU A 123 1.62 48.60 3.31
CA LEU A 123 0.64 49.59 2.82
C LEU A 123 -0.13 49.09 1.59
N TRP A 124 0.48 48.19 0.81
CA TRP A 124 -0.09 47.55 -0.38
C TRP A 124 -1.03 46.36 -0.06
N PHE A 125 -1.09 45.89 1.19
CA PHE A 125 -2.11 44.94 1.68
C PHE A 125 -3.42 45.62 2.10
N LYS A 126 -3.57 46.93 1.86
CA LYS A 126 -4.76 47.69 2.26
C LYS A 126 -6.03 47.07 1.69
N GLY A 127 -6.97 46.73 2.58
CA GLY A 127 -8.27 46.17 2.22
C GLY A 127 -8.33 44.63 2.20
N VAL A 128 -7.21 43.95 2.40
CA VAL A 128 -7.17 42.49 2.58
C VAL A 128 -7.57 42.16 4.03
N ARG A 129 -8.51 41.24 4.21
CA ARG A 129 -8.86 40.73 5.53
C ARG A 129 -7.72 39.87 6.06
N PHE A 130 -7.36 40.02 7.33
CA PHE A 130 -6.26 39.26 7.93
C PHE A 130 -6.70 37.83 8.29
N ARG A 131 -6.94 37.01 7.26
CA ARG A 131 -7.20 35.58 7.32
C ARG A 131 -6.20 34.89 6.39
N ALA A 132 -5.68 33.72 6.79
CA ALA A 132 -4.64 33.01 6.02
C ALA A 132 -4.99 32.92 4.52
N GLN A 133 -6.17 32.41 4.18
CA GLN A 133 -6.62 32.27 2.79
C GLN A 133 -6.68 33.61 2.01
N ASP A 134 -7.04 34.71 2.66
CA ASP A 134 -7.16 36.02 2.01
C ASP A 134 -5.77 36.64 1.79
N VAL A 135 -4.84 36.42 2.73
CA VAL A 135 -3.45 36.84 2.64
C VAL A 135 -2.70 36.04 1.58
N ASP A 136 -2.82 34.71 1.59
CA ASP A 136 -2.16 33.81 0.63
C ASP A 136 -2.57 34.14 -0.80
N LYS A 137 -3.87 34.36 -1.05
CA LYS A 137 -4.39 34.77 -2.36
C LYS A 137 -3.82 36.11 -2.81
N ALA A 138 -3.70 37.07 -1.91
CA ALA A 138 -3.13 38.38 -2.23
C ALA A 138 -1.65 38.25 -2.62
N ILE A 139 -0.86 37.51 -1.84
CA ILE A 139 0.55 37.22 -2.15
C ILE A 139 0.67 36.53 -3.51
N ASP A 140 -0.09 35.45 -3.73
CA ASP A 140 -0.03 34.68 -4.98
C ASP A 140 -0.38 35.54 -6.22
N ALA A 141 -1.32 36.47 -6.10
CA ALA A 141 -1.70 37.37 -7.19
C ALA A 141 -0.58 38.37 -7.53
N MET A 142 0.09 38.92 -6.51
CA MET A 142 1.17 39.87 -6.68
C MET A 142 2.45 39.21 -7.22
N SER A 143 2.81 38.03 -6.69
CA SER A 143 3.97 37.26 -7.18
C SER A 143 3.86 36.88 -8.65
N LYS A 144 2.65 36.59 -9.15
CA LYS A 144 2.41 36.26 -10.57
C LYS A 144 2.46 37.47 -11.50
N GLY A 145 2.03 38.64 -11.01
CA GLY A 145 2.02 39.88 -11.79
C GLY A 145 3.41 40.43 -12.11
N GLU A 146 4.44 40.05 -11.36
CA GLU A 146 5.84 40.47 -11.57
C GLU A 146 6.65 39.55 -12.51
N GLN A 147 6.13 38.35 -12.83
CA GLN A 147 6.80 37.38 -13.70
C GLN A 147 6.40 37.51 -15.19
N SER A 148 5.50 38.45 -15.53
CA SER A 148 5.06 38.76 -16.91
C SER A 148 5.70 40.05 -17.42
#